data_AF-A0A2W5TSC4-F1
#
_entry.id   AF-A0A2W5TSC4-F1
#
_cell.length_a   1.000
_cell.length_b   1.000
_cell.length_c   1.000
_cell.angle_alpha   90.00
_cell.angle_beta   90.00
_cell.angle_gamma   90.00
#
_symmetry.space_group_name_H-M   'P 1'
#
loop_
_entity.id
_entity.type
_entity.pdbx_description
1 polymer ?
#
loop_
_entity_poly.entity_id
_entity_poly.type
_entity_poly.pdbx_seq_one_letter_code
_entity_poly.pdbx_strand_id
1 'polypeptide(L)'
;MRLLAAAVTVALATACGPSELKVSMKSDNNSGQVGFATIEDLGEDIRVVIETTVPITGASPQLAHIHEGSCGEIGIIRAGLSLLEKTGDKTFGSTSVVKMTFKDLKEGDFNINAHDSSDPSIYVSCGEIPKP
;
A
#
# COMPACT_ATOMS: atom_id res chain seq x y z
N MET A 1 41.34 3.99 49.78
CA MET A 1 40.45 3.14 48.95
C MET A 1 40.11 3.93 47.68
N ARG A 2 40.74 3.63 46.54
CA ARG A 2 40.45 4.31 45.26
C ARG A 2 39.30 3.57 44.57
N LEU A 3 38.12 4.18 44.51
CA LEU A 3 36.99 3.67 43.76
C LEU A 3 37.21 3.97 42.28
N LEU A 4 37.43 2.94 41.46
CA LEU A 4 37.34 3.03 40.01
C LEU A 4 35.85 2.95 39.62
N ALA A 5 35.35 4.00 38.96
CA ALA A 5 34.05 3.96 38.31
C ALA A 5 34.20 3.26 36.95
N ALA A 6 33.57 2.10 36.78
CA ALA A 6 33.46 1.44 35.48
C ALA A 6 32.34 2.12 34.67
N ALA A 7 32.71 2.76 33.55
CA ALA A 7 31.75 3.28 32.60
C ALA A 7 31.20 2.12 31.77
N VAL A 8 29.93 1.78 31.99
CA VAL A 8 29.18 0.83 31.16
C VAL A 8 28.66 1.60 29.95
N THR A 9 29.27 1.40 28.78
CA THR A 9 28.74 1.87 27.51
C THR A 9 27.59 0.97 27.08
N VAL A 10 26.37 1.48 27.17
CA VAL A 10 25.18 0.85 26.56
C VAL A 10 25.19 1.17 25.07
N ALA A 11 25.46 0.17 24.23
CA ALA A 11 25.24 0.28 22.80
C ALA A 11 23.73 0.24 22.53
N LEU A 12 23.17 1.38 22.11
CA LEU A 12 21.81 1.45 21.58
C LEU A 12 21.82 0.80 20.19
N ALA A 13 21.33 -0.44 20.10
CA ALA A 13 20.97 -1.02 18.81
C ALA A 13 19.75 -0.27 18.30
N THR A 14 19.94 0.62 17.32
CA THR A 14 18.85 1.17 16.51
C THR A 14 18.25 0.00 15.74
N ALA A 15 17.15 -0.54 16.23
CA ALA A 15 16.30 -1.45 15.48
C ALA A 15 15.69 -0.62 14.34
N CYS A 16 16.40 -0.52 13.21
CA CYS A 16 15.84 -0.05 11.96
C CYS A 16 14.94 -1.18 11.44
N GLY A 17 13.73 -1.29 12.00
CA GLY A 17 12.69 -2.11 11.39
C GLY A 17 12.35 -1.59 9.99
N PRO A 18 11.70 -2.41 9.15
CA PRO A 18 11.22 -1.95 7.86
C PRO A 18 10.28 -0.75 8.05
N SER A 19 10.45 0.26 7.21
CA SER A 19 9.57 1.45 7.25
C SER A 19 8.22 1.08 6.65
N GLU A 20 7.13 1.50 7.30
CA GLU A 20 5.76 1.26 6.83
C GLU A 20 5.08 2.58 6.48
N LEU A 21 4.37 2.59 5.36
CA LEU A 21 3.54 3.68 4.89
C LEU A 21 2.10 3.18 4.69
N LYS A 22 1.13 3.84 5.31
CA LYS A 22 -0.28 3.50 5.20
C LYS A 22 -1.00 4.47 4.27
N VAL A 23 -1.65 3.93 3.24
CA VAL A 23 -2.42 4.63 2.23
C VAL A 23 -3.91 4.43 2.51
N SER A 24 -4.67 5.50 2.60
CA SER A 24 -6.13 5.41 2.73
C SER A 24 -6.76 5.20 1.36
N MET A 25 -7.45 4.06 1.19
CA MET A 25 -8.21 3.73 -0.02
C MET A 25 -9.63 4.26 0.12
N LYS A 26 -10.01 5.19 -0.75
CA LYS A 26 -11.33 5.82 -0.77
C LYS A 26 -12.17 5.24 -1.91
N SER A 27 -13.48 5.29 -1.75
CA SER A 27 -14.40 4.89 -2.83
C SER A 27 -14.23 5.81 -4.03
N ASP A 28 -14.21 5.19 -5.20
CA ASP A 28 -14.30 5.86 -6.48
C ASP A 28 -15.53 5.35 -7.24
N ASN A 29 -16.04 6.13 -8.19
CA ASN A 29 -17.22 5.83 -9.01
C ASN A 29 -18.44 5.34 -8.20
N ASN A 30 -18.64 5.87 -7.00
CA ASN A 30 -19.74 5.52 -6.08
C ASN A 30 -19.79 4.03 -5.69
N SER A 31 -18.67 3.32 -5.75
CA SER A 31 -18.59 1.89 -5.41
C SER A 31 -18.89 1.57 -3.93
N GLY A 32 -18.68 2.54 -3.05
CA GLY A 32 -18.57 2.33 -1.59
C GLY A 32 -17.35 1.53 -1.14
N GLN A 33 -16.43 1.15 -2.03
CA GLN A 33 -15.25 0.36 -1.69
C GLN A 33 -14.18 1.21 -0.99
N VAL A 34 -13.91 0.92 0.28
CA VAL A 34 -12.99 1.70 1.13
C VAL A 34 -12.07 0.79 1.94
N GLY A 35 -10.92 1.30 2.36
CA GLY A 35 -10.00 0.56 3.23
C GLY A 35 -8.61 1.17 3.27
N PHE A 36 -7.60 0.31 3.26
CA PHE A 36 -6.20 0.72 3.30
C PHE A 36 -5.33 -0.14 2.40
N ALA A 37 -4.24 0.47 1.93
CA ALA A 37 -3.07 -0.26 1.48
C ALA A 37 -1.90 0.06 2.43
N THR A 38 -1.20 -0.98 2.87
CA THR A 38 0.04 -0.86 3.64
C THR A 38 1.20 -1.16 2.72
N ILE A 39 2.17 -0.25 2.67
CA ILE A 39 3.41 -0.39 1.91
C ILE A 39 4.57 -0.54 2.89
N GLU A 40 5.33 -1.61 2.77
CA GLU A 40 6.51 -1.89 3.60
C GLU A 40 7.76 -1.83 2.73
N ASP A 41 8.77 -1.10 3.21
CA ASP A 41 10.09 -1.00 2.56
C ASP A 41 10.88 -2.31 2.76
N LEU A 42 11.23 -2.97 1.65
CA LEU A 42 12.10 -4.15 1.65
C LEU A 42 13.51 -3.82 1.13
N GLY A 43 13.85 -2.53 1.03
CA GLY A 43 15.13 -2.01 0.53
C GLY A 43 15.09 -1.79 -0.97
N GLU A 44 15.23 -2.85 -1.75
CA GLU A 44 15.20 -2.75 -3.22
C GLU A 44 13.82 -3.01 -3.85
N ASP A 45 12.85 -3.40 -3.03
CA ASP A 45 11.47 -3.70 -3.39
C ASP A 45 10.54 -3.10 -2.34
N ILE A 46 9.23 -3.08 -2.64
CA ILE A 46 8.18 -2.81 -1.65
C ILE A 46 7.22 -3.99 -1.57
N ARG A 47 6.72 -4.26 -0.36
CA ARG A 47 5.54 -5.10 -0.17
C ARG A 47 4.32 -4.22 -0.07
N VAL A 48 3.28 -4.55 -0.82
CA VAL A 48 1.97 -3.87 -0.79
C VAL A 48 0.92 -4.87 -0.32
N VAL A 49 0.25 -4.56 0.78
CA VAL A 49 -0.90 -5.31 1.31
C VAL A 49 -2.12 -4.43 1.18
N ILE A 50 -3.13 -4.86 0.42
CA ILE A 50 -4.39 -4.13 0.27
C ILE A 50 -5.47 -4.85 1.06
N GLU A 51 -6.22 -4.10 1.84
CA GLU A 51 -7.40 -4.57 2.58
C GLU A 51 -8.52 -3.56 2.40
N THR A 52 -9.60 -3.96 1.73
CA THR A 52 -10.77 -3.11 1.48
C THR A 52 -12.06 -3.82 1.83
N THR A 53 -13.10 -3.01 1.98
CA THR A 53 -14.47 -3.44 2.29
C THR A 53 -15.45 -2.76 1.34
N VAL A 54 -16.59 -3.39 1.12
CA VAL A 54 -17.68 -2.89 0.27
C VAL A 54 -19.02 -2.91 1.04
N PRO A 55 -19.96 -2.00 0.75
CA PRO A 55 -21.22 -1.95 1.48
C PRO A 55 -22.15 -3.13 1.17
N ILE A 56 -22.11 -3.62 -0.07
CA ILE A 56 -22.84 -4.79 -0.58
C ILE A 56 -21.85 -5.89 -0.97
N THR A 57 -22.30 -7.13 -1.16
CA THR A 57 -21.42 -8.19 -1.67
C THR A 57 -20.87 -7.79 -3.04
N GLY A 58 -19.59 -7.48 -3.12
CA GLY A 58 -18.90 -7.15 -4.36
C GLY A 58 -18.57 -8.41 -5.17
N ALA A 59 -18.18 -8.23 -6.42
CA ALA A 59 -17.64 -9.29 -7.27
C ALA A 59 -16.09 -9.26 -7.24
N SER A 60 -15.48 -10.44 -7.34
CA SER A 60 -14.02 -10.66 -7.38
C SER A 60 -13.69 -11.66 -8.49
N PRO A 61 -12.44 -11.73 -8.97
CA PRO A 61 -11.29 -10.89 -8.60
C PRO A 61 -11.35 -9.46 -9.16
N GLN A 62 -10.61 -8.53 -8.55
CA GLN A 62 -10.42 -7.16 -9.05
C GLN A 62 -8.95 -6.94 -9.40
N LEU A 63 -8.67 -6.27 -10.52
CA LEU A 63 -7.31 -5.81 -10.84
C LEU A 63 -6.91 -4.69 -9.87
N ALA A 64 -5.62 -4.61 -9.55
CA ALA A 64 -5.06 -3.50 -8.79
C ALA A 64 -3.66 -3.13 -9.29
N HIS A 65 -3.35 -1.84 -9.20
CA HIS A 65 -2.12 -1.28 -9.75
C HIS A 65 -1.63 -0.11 -8.90
N ILE A 66 -0.32 0.14 -8.95
CA ILE A 66 0.27 1.45 -8.67
C ILE A 66 0.37 2.21 -9.99
N HIS A 67 -0.15 3.43 -10.04
CA HIS A 67 -0.04 4.33 -11.19
C HIS A 67 0.69 5.62 -10.81
N GLU A 68 1.27 6.28 -11.82
CA GLU A 68 1.68 7.69 -11.71
C GLU A 68 0.47 8.62 -11.51
N GLY A 69 0.71 9.77 -10.89
CA GLY A 69 -0.28 10.81 -10.68
C GLY A 69 -1.19 10.57 -9.48
N SER A 70 -2.32 11.27 -9.47
CA SER A 70 -3.28 11.27 -8.36
C SER A 70 -4.56 10.50 -8.68
N CYS A 71 -5.33 10.16 -7.66
CA CYS A 71 -6.70 9.72 -7.82
C CYS A 71 -7.51 10.79 -8.59
N GLY A 72 -8.29 10.35 -9.59
CA GLY A 72 -9.00 11.22 -10.52
C GLY A 72 -8.18 11.67 -11.74
N GLU A 73 -6.84 11.59 -11.68
CA GLU A 73 -5.92 11.89 -12.79
C GLU A 73 -4.90 10.74 -12.93
N ILE A 74 -5.43 9.52 -13.12
CA ILE A 74 -4.64 8.29 -13.11
C ILE A 74 -3.78 8.21 -14.38
N GLY A 75 -2.46 8.18 -14.19
CA GLY A 75 -1.46 8.10 -15.25
C GLY A 75 -1.12 6.67 -15.68
N ILE A 76 0.11 6.46 -16.14
CA ILE A 76 0.57 5.12 -16.58
C ILE A 76 0.73 4.15 -15.40
N ILE A 77 0.59 2.86 -15.69
CA ILE A 77 0.86 1.79 -14.72
C ILE A 77 2.36 1.72 -14.43
N ARG A 78 2.73 1.71 -13.15
CA ARG A 78 4.10 1.51 -12.67
C ARG A 78 4.35 0.13 -12.11
N ALA A 79 3.35 -0.44 -11.45
CA ALA A 79 3.41 -1.81 -10.98
C ALA A 79 2.02 -2.45 -11.01
N GLY A 80 1.95 -3.67 -11.55
CA GLY A 80 0.80 -4.56 -11.36
C GLY A 80 0.86 -5.22 -10.00
N LEU A 81 -0.29 -5.31 -9.35
CA LEU A 81 -0.45 -5.98 -8.06
C LEU A 81 -1.24 -7.27 -8.24
N SER A 82 -1.09 -8.18 -7.28
CA SER A 82 -1.93 -9.37 -7.15
C SER A 82 -3.41 -8.96 -7.12
N LEU A 83 -4.26 -9.78 -7.76
CA LEU A 83 -5.70 -9.61 -7.77
C LEU A 83 -6.25 -9.46 -6.35
N LEU A 84 -7.16 -8.50 -6.15
CA LEU A 84 -7.95 -8.42 -4.93
C LEU A 84 -9.00 -9.52 -4.96
N GLU A 85 -8.85 -10.47 -4.05
CA GLU A 85 -9.76 -11.59 -3.88
C GLU A 85 -10.66 -11.37 -2.67
N LYS A 86 -11.81 -12.05 -2.65
CA LYS A 86 -12.63 -12.09 -1.44
C LYS A 86 -11.88 -12.77 -0.30
N THR A 87 -11.79 -12.08 0.83
CA THR A 87 -11.32 -12.64 2.11
C THR A 87 -12.48 -12.90 3.08
N GLY A 88 -13.70 -12.51 2.70
CA GLY A 88 -14.95 -12.66 3.42
C GLY A 88 -16.13 -12.11 2.60
N ASP A 89 -17.33 -12.04 3.17
CA ASP A 89 -18.54 -11.65 2.44
C ASP A 89 -18.47 -10.25 1.81
N LYS A 90 -17.79 -9.32 2.48
CA LYS A 90 -17.69 -7.90 2.12
C LYS A 90 -16.26 -7.37 2.20
N THR A 91 -15.28 -8.25 2.31
CA THR A 91 -13.88 -7.89 2.50
C THR A 91 -13.05 -8.46 1.36
N PHE A 92 -12.09 -7.66 0.90
CA PHE A 92 -11.22 -7.97 -0.22
C PHE A 92 -9.78 -7.72 0.20
N GLY A 93 -8.86 -8.53 -0.30
CA GLY A 93 -7.46 -8.25 -0.06
C GLY A 93 -6.51 -8.92 -1.02
N SER A 94 -5.27 -8.43 -1.01
CA SER A 94 -4.17 -8.99 -1.78
C SER A 94 -2.83 -8.60 -1.14
N THR A 95 -1.80 -9.39 -1.45
CA THR A 95 -0.41 -9.10 -1.08
C THR A 95 0.46 -9.20 -2.32
N SER A 96 1.33 -8.20 -2.53
CA SER A 96 2.25 -8.12 -3.65
C SER A 96 3.64 -7.73 -3.18
N VAL A 97 4.68 -8.22 -3.84
CA VAL A 97 6.04 -7.66 -3.75
C VAL A 97 6.40 -7.18 -5.14
N VAL A 98 6.76 -5.92 -5.30
CA VAL A 98 7.01 -5.29 -6.60
C VAL A 98 8.32 -4.53 -6.62
N LYS A 99 8.93 -4.44 -7.81
CA LYS A 99 10.21 -3.76 -8.03
C LYS A 99 10.02 -2.24 -8.07
N MET A 100 9.79 -1.66 -6.91
CA MET A 100 9.76 -0.23 -6.61
C MET A 100 10.37 -0.02 -5.23
N THR A 101 10.88 1.16 -4.94
CA THR A 101 11.52 1.50 -3.67
C THR A 101 10.83 2.66 -2.98
N PHE A 102 11.06 2.85 -1.68
CA PHE A 102 10.60 4.06 -0.97
C PHE A 102 11.21 5.34 -1.55
N LYS A 103 12.42 5.26 -2.13
CA LYS A 103 13.01 6.39 -2.85
C LYS A 103 12.15 6.77 -4.06
N ASP A 104 11.71 5.80 -4.85
CA ASP A 104 10.82 6.07 -5.98
C ASP A 104 9.54 6.77 -5.50
N LEU A 105 8.88 6.22 -4.45
CA LEU A 105 7.67 6.80 -3.86
C LEU A 105 7.88 8.23 -3.32
N LYS A 106 9.08 8.55 -2.84
CA LYS A 106 9.44 9.89 -2.38
C LYS A 106 9.60 10.88 -3.55
N GLU A 107 10.19 10.42 -4.65
CA GLU A 107 10.49 11.27 -5.82
C GLU A 107 9.29 11.45 -6.76
N GLY A 108 8.37 10.48 -6.85
CA GLY A 108 7.24 10.51 -7.77
C GLY A 108 5.87 10.55 -7.08
N ASP A 109 4.87 11.14 -7.74
CA ASP A 109 3.48 11.12 -7.26
C ASP A 109 2.78 9.87 -7.79
N PHE A 110 2.18 9.10 -6.88
CA PHE A 110 1.57 7.82 -7.21
C PHE A 110 0.26 7.60 -6.47
N ASN A 111 -0.59 6.76 -7.05
CA ASN A 111 -1.80 6.24 -6.43
C ASN A 111 -1.84 4.72 -6.53
N ILE A 112 -2.56 4.09 -5.58
CA ILE A 112 -2.97 2.69 -5.64
C ILE A 112 -4.45 2.67 -6.00
N ASN A 113 -4.85 1.83 -6.96
CA ASN A 113 -6.24 1.64 -7.30
C ASN A 113 -6.66 0.17 -7.34
N ALA A 114 -7.97 -0.05 -7.25
CA ALA A 114 -8.64 -1.29 -7.55
C ALA A 114 -9.71 -1.04 -8.63
N HIS A 115 -9.88 -2.00 -9.54
CA HIS A 115 -10.80 -1.94 -10.68
C HIS A 115 -12.12 -2.67 -10.40
N ASP A 116 -13.16 -2.30 -11.14
CA ASP A 116 -14.38 -3.11 -11.17
C ASP A 116 -14.07 -4.49 -11.77
N SER A 117 -14.63 -5.52 -11.17
CA SER A 117 -14.39 -6.92 -11.58
C SER A 117 -14.97 -7.29 -12.95
N SER A 118 -15.96 -6.54 -13.44
CA SER A 118 -16.64 -6.77 -14.71
C SER A 118 -16.17 -5.79 -15.79
N ASP A 119 -15.69 -4.61 -15.42
CA ASP A 119 -15.14 -3.60 -16.32
C ASP A 119 -13.81 -3.02 -15.79
N PRO A 120 -12.65 -3.45 -16.32
CA PRO A 120 -11.33 -2.99 -15.89
C PRO A 120 -10.99 -1.56 -16.36
N SER A 121 -11.94 -0.82 -16.95
CA SER A 121 -11.79 0.62 -17.18
C SER A 121 -12.36 1.47 -16.05
N ILE A 122 -13.10 0.87 -15.12
CA ILE A 122 -13.74 1.55 -14.00
C ILE A 122 -12.93 1.32 -12.73
N TYR A 123 -12.52 2.39 -12.07
CA TYR A 123 -11.88 2.33 -10.75
C TYR A 123 -12.94 2.31 -9.66
N VAL A 124 -12.84 1.38 -8.72
CA VAL A 124 -13.78 1.26 -7.59
C VAL A 124 -13.16 1.75 -6.29
N SER A 125 -11.85 1.76 -6.16
CA SER A 125 -11.19 2.32 -4.99
C SER A 125 -9.87 2.94 -5.39
N CYS A 126 -9.51 4.06 -4.79
CA CYS A 126 -8.24 4.74 -5.05
C CYS A 126 -7.69 5.39 -3.77
N GLY A 127 -6.37 5.33 -3.59
CA GLY A 127 -5.65 6.00 -2.52
C GLY A 127 -4.37 6.66 -3.01
N GLU A 128 -4.18 7.93 -2.65
CA GLU A 128 -2.93 8.67 -2.87
C GLU A 128 -1.83 8.10 -2.00
N ILE A 129 -0.67 7.76 -2.59
CA ILE A 129 0.49 7.32 -1.83
C ILE A 129 1.18 8.56 -1.23
N PRO A 130 1.19 8.75 0.11
CA PRO A 130 1.91 9.88 0.70
C PRO A 130 3.42 9.72 0.51
N LYS A 131 4.16 10.82 0.59
CA LYS A 131 5.62 10.78 0.54
C LYS A 131 6.18 10.21 1.85
N PRO A 132 6.94 9.10 1.84
CA PRO A 132 7.62 8.59 3.02
C PRO A 132 8.87 9.41 3.40
#